data_AF-B8FZT0-F1
#
_entry.id   AF-B8FZT0-F1
#
_cell.length_a   1.000
_cell.length_b   1.000
_cell.length_c   1.000
_cell.angle_alpha   90.00
_cell.angle_beta   90.00
_cell.angle_gamma   90.00
#
_symmetry.space_group_name_H-M   'P 1'
#
loop_
_entity.id
_entity.type
_entity.pdbx_description
1 polymer ?
#
loop_
_entity_poly.entity_id
_entity_poly.type
_entity_poly.pdbx_seq_one_letter_code
_entity_poly.pdbx_strand_id
1 'polypeptide(L)' 'MIVLENVGKEFDTEFSLQNITLKVNRGEKILVSGPNGAGKTTFLKYSPA' A
#
# COMPACT_ATOMS: atom_id res chain seq x y z
N MET A 1 14.46 -0.02 7.47
CA MET A 1 13.71 1.17 7.04
C MET A 1 13.19 0.84 5.66
N ILE A 2 11.87 0.90 5.47
CA ILE A 2 11.20 0.61 4.20
C ILE A 2 10.68 1.93 3.66
N VAL A 3 10.92 2.20 2.39
CA VAL A 3 10.43 3.40 1.70
C VAL A 3 9.75 2.97 0.41
N LEU A 4 8.54 3.47 0.22
CA LEU A 4 7.78 3.43 -1.03
C LEU A 4 7.62 4.86 -1.50
N GLU A 5 7.97 5.14 -2.75
CA GLU A 5 7.80 6.45 -3.37
C GLU A 5 7.02 6.28 -4.66
N ASN A 6 5.87 6.98 -4.74
CA ASN A 6 5.01 7.02 -5.91
C ASN A 6 4.69 5.63 -6.52
N VAL A 7 4.40 4.65 -5.66
CA VAL A 7 4.13 3.28 -6.11
C VAL A 7 2.70 3.18 -6.62
N GLY A 8 2.57 2.60 -7.81
CA GLY A 8 1.29 2.24 -8.42
C GLY A 8 1.28 0.79 -8.86
N LYS A 9 0.08 0.18 -8.85
CA LYS A 9 -0.15 -1.15 -9.42
C LYS A 9 -1.54 -1.19 -10.03
N GLU A 10 -1.57 -1.45 -11.33
CA GLU A 10 -2.78 -1.77 -12.06
C GLU A 10 -3.07 -3.27 -11.94
N PHE A 11 -4.36 -3.58 -11.86
CA PHE A 11 -4.89 -4.94 -11.85
C PHE A 11 -5.73 -5.13 -13.10
N ASP A 12 -6.00 -6.38 -13.47
CA ASP A 12 -6.85 -6.70 -14.63
C ASP A 12 -8.33 -6.29 -14.46
N THR A 13 -8.66 -5.71 -13.30
CA THR A 13 -9.97 -5.14 -12.98
C THR A 13 -9.93 -3.61 -13.05
N GLU A 14 -11.07 -2.93 -12.96
CA GLU A 14 -11.11 -1.44 -12.90
C GLU A 14 -10.44 -0.84 -11.65
N PHE A 15 -9.83 -1.66 -10.80
CA PHE A 15 -9.16 -1.23 -9.59
C PHE A 15 -7.66 -1.02 -9.85
N SER A 16 -7.11 0.09 -9.34
CA SER A 16 -5.66 0.33 -9.30
C SER A 16 -5.25 0.97 -7.97
N LEU A 17 -4.06 0.62 -7.50
CA LEU A 17 -3.35 1.39 -6.49
C LEU A 17 -2.53 2.46 -7.22
N GLN A 18 -2.60 3.70 -6.78
CA GLN A 18 -1.89 4.80 -7.40
C GLN A 18 -1.26 5.70 -6.34
N ASN A 19 -0.11 6.28 -6.67
CA ASN A 19 0.56 7.34 -5.91
C ASN A 19 0.81 7.00 -4.43
N ILE A 20 1.11 5.74 -4.11
CA ILE A 20 1.38 5.35 -2.73
C ILE A 20 2.79 5.74 -2.34
N THR A 21 2.90 6.61 -1.33
CA THR A 21 4.16 6.98 -0.70
C THR A 21 4.09 6.65 0.79
N LEU A 22 5.03 5.83 1.26
CA LEU A 22 5.07 5.35 2.63
C LEU A 22 6.51 5.22 3.11
N LYS A 23 6.79 5.66 4.33
CA LYS A 23 8.06 5.43 5.02
C LYS A 23 7.79 4.75 6.35
N VAL A 24 8.47 3.63 6.60
CA VAL A 24 8.33 2.83 7.82
C VAL A 24 9.70 2.58 8.44
N ASN A 25 9.86 2.98 9.69
CA ASN A 25 11.05 2.72 10.47
C ASN A 25 10.90 1.45 11.30
N ARG A 26 12.04 0.88 11.72
CA ARG A 26 12.05 -0.32 12.55
C ARG A 26 11.39 -0.02 13.90
N GLY A 27 10.43 -0.86 14.28
CA GLY A 27 9.68 -0.71 15.54
C GLY A 27 8.40 0.11 15.44
N GLU A 28 8.15 0.76 14.30
CA GLU A 28 6.87 1.42 14.05
C GLU A 28 5.77 0.40 13.76
N LYS A 29 4.55 0.71 14.22
CA LYS A 29 3.34 -0.04 13.90
C LYS A 29 2.42 0.87 13.10
N ILE A 30 1.95 0.39 11.96
CA ILE A 30 1.12 1.17 11.03
C ILE A 30 -0.21 0.47 10.86
N LEU A 31 -1.29 1.24 10.92
CA LEU A 31 -2.65 0.80 10.62
C LEU A 31 -3.05 1.31 9.24
N VAL A 32 -3.39 0.40 8.34
CA VAL A 32 -4.01 0.73 7.04
C VAL A 32 -5.52 0.63 7.20
N SER A 33 -6.23 1.76 7.13
CA SER A 33 -7.69 1.85 7.33
C SER A 33 -8.40 2.40 6.09
N GLY A 34 -9.73 2.24 6.04
CA GLY A 34 -10.57 2.65 4.90
C GLY A 34 -11.71 1.67 4.59
N PRO A 35 -12.65 2.01 3.69
CA PRO A 35 -13.82 1.19 3.38
C PRO A 35 -13.45 -0.14 2.70
N ASN A 36 -14.39 -1.08 2.67
CA ASN A 36 -14.23 -2.33 1.93
C ASN A 36 -14.03 -2.03 0.43
N GLY A 37 -13.09 -2.74 -0.21
CA GLY A 37 -12.72 -2.46 -1.60
C GLY A 37 -11.69 -1.35 -1.79
N ALA A 38 -11.30 -0.60 -0.75
CA ALA A 38 -10.31 0.49 -0.87
C ALA A 38 -8.85 0.04 -1.14
N GLY A 39 -8.62 -1.24 -1.44
CA GLY A 39 -7.27 -1.74 -1.75
C GLY A 39 -6.36 -2.07 -0.58
N LYS A 40 -6.85 -2.05 0.67
CA LYS A 40 -6.01 -2.28 1.87
C LYS A 40 -5.25 -3.62 1.85
N THR A 41 -5.96 -4.72 1.60
CA THR A 41 -5.35 -6.06 1.50
C THR A 41 -4.42 -6.15 0.29
N THR A 42 -4.79 -5.51 -0.81
CA THR A 42 -3.97 -5.43 -2.02
C THR A 42 -2.66 -4.70 -1.72
N PHE A 43 -2.72 -3.54 -1.07
CA PHE A 43 -1.55 -2.77 -0.67
C PHE A 43 -0.60 -3.59 0.21
N LEU A 44 -1.12 -4.27 1.24
CA LEU A 44 -0.29 -5.09 2.15
C LEU A 44 0.34 -6.31 1.47
N LYS A 45 -0.26 -6.85 0.41
CA LYS A 45 0.29 -7.98 -0.35
C LYS A 45 1.47 -7.58 -1.24
N TYR A 46 1.43 -6.37 -1.79
CA TYR A 46 2.43 -5.89 -2.74
C TYR A 46 3.40 -4.88 -2.13
N SER A 47 3.24 -4.53 -0.85
CA SER A 47 4.24 -3.77 -0.11
C SER A 47 5.47 -4.63 0.16
N PRO A 48 6.70 -4.12 -0.06
CA PRO A 48 7.91 -4.80 0.38
C PRO A 48 7.91 -4.88 1.91
N ALA A 49 8.19 -6.10 2.41
CA ALA A 49 8.33 -6.39 3.84
C ALA A 49 9.74 -6.07 4.36
#